data_AF-A0A1Q3HVJ0-F1
#
_entry.id   AF-A0A1Q3HVJ0-F1
#
_cell.length_a   1.000
_cell.length_b   1.000
_cell.length_c   1.000
_cell.angle_alpha   90.00
_cell.angle_beta   90.00
_cell.angle_gamma   90.00
#
_symmetry.space_group_name_H-M   'P 1'
#
loop_
_entity.id
_entity.type
_entity.pdbx_description
1 polymer ?
#
loop_
_entity_poly.entity_id
_entity_poly.type
_entity_poly.pdbx_seq_one_letter_code
_entity_poly.pdbx_strand_id
1 'polypeptide(L)'
;MREQAAELAAARPHSAHFNNNDEVNYPSRAFVGNFSKGLRHDSLGDPDPVSYGSLLRALESRDPADFEELLLGGAKKLTNPQAGLAFDLEAPDAQSITLLPAPRFDSEQAADEMGELYWMALARDVPFIDYATEATTAGSILQRAIESLDGEFPSFGGTRSVNAQNLFRGIYPGEQVGPYVSQFLLKGNVDPRKPEGQGRDAADGYITYGSQVIDQRHWTVKGFPELGAAADYLTGFSDWLAVQNGRDDRGGDQLDMTRRRFIRNLRDGANFVHFDQVVNAFYNAAFYLMSEPTGDQRLGNPASTGRPMVDMDFPFNPGNPYDPPGTAGDSRTQVGFTTFGPVHLLQVLIEVAGRAGRAVWWQKWGVHRRLRPEEYGGRVDNALNERRTYPFSANIRHSLSNGGLSPYFPERYGSYLLPQAYPEGAPTHPAYGAGHATIAGACATILKAFFDEKAPVENPMVASADGTALMPYTGADASQLTVGGELNKLAGNLALFRNAAGVHWRSDYTESLPLGEKVAIGLLREMSRTFNEDDAFFQLTKFDGTTVRIFDGCVEPVPVS
;
A
#
# COMPACT_ATOMS: atom_id res chain seq x y z
N MET A 1 3.82 -7.63 35.00
CA MET A 1 3.56 -6.88 33.76
C MET A 1 3.88 -7.68 32.50
N ARG A 2 5.14 -8.00 32.18
CA ARG A 2 5.49 -8.73 30.93
C ARG A 2 4.78 -10.09 30.78
N GLU A 3 4.74 -10.90 31.85
CA GLU A 3 4.00 -12.17 31.84
C GLU A 3 2.50 -11.95 31.59
N GLN A 4 1.91 -10.93 32.20
CA GLN A 4 0.49 -10.59 32.01
C GLN A 4 0.18 -10.09 30.60
N ALA A 5 1.13 -9.44 29.92
CA ALA A 5 0.99 -9.07 28.51
C ALA A 5 1.01 -10.31 27.60
N ALA A 6 1.89 -11.29 27.90
CA ALA A 6 1.91 -12.57 27.20
C ALA A 6 0.64 -13.40 27.44
N GLU A 7 0.13 -13.44 28.67
CA GLU A 7 -1.16 -14.07 29.01
C GLU A 7 -2.32 -13.39 28.27
N LEU A 8 -2.33 -12.06 28.19
CA LEU A 8 -3.31 -11.30 27.42
C LEU A 8 -3.27 -11.70 25.94
N ALA A 9 -2.08 -11.78 25.33
CA ALA A 9 -1.94 -12.18 23.94
C ALA A 9 -2.42 -13.63 23.72
N ALA A 10 -2.02 -14.56 24.60
CA ALA A 10 -2.42 -15.97 24.53
C ALA A 10 -3.93 -16.18 24.71
N ALA A 11 -4.60 -15.33 25.50
CA ALA A 11 -6.04 -15.41 25.74
C ALA A 11 -6.90 -14.87 24.58
N ARG A 12 -6.30 -14.17 23.60
CA ARG A 12 -7.05 -13.67 22.43
C ARG A 12 -7.50 -14.83 21.54
N PRO A 13 -8.60 -14.66 20.78
CA PRO A 13 -8.98 -15.63 19.75
C PRO A 13 -7.84 -15.84 18.74
N HIS A 14 -7.49 -17.10 18.49
CA HIS A 14 -6.53 -17.49 17.44
C HIS A 14 -7.31 -17.95 16.21
N SER A 15 -7.16 -17.22 15.11
CA SER A 15 -7.91 -17.50 13.89
C SER A 15 -7.44 -18.79 13.21
N ALA A 16 -8.39 -19.60 12.74
CA ALA A 16 -8.09 -20.65 11.78
C ALA A 16 -7.75 -20.05 10.41
N HIS A 17 -6.80 -20.65 9.70
CA HIS A 17 -6.35 -20.18 8.39
C HIS A 17 -7.04 -20.98 7.29
N PHE A 18 -7.73 -20.29 6.38
CA PHE A 18 -8.39 -20.90 5.23
C PHE A 18 -7.84 -20.29 3.95
N ASN A 19 -7.38 -21.13 3.03
CA ASN A 19 -7.03 -20.71 1.68
C ASN A 19 -8.19 -20.99 0.70
N ASN A 20 -7.99 -20.65 -0.58
CA ASN A 20 -9.01 -20.79 -1.62
C ASN A 20 -9.00 -22.16 -2.33
N ASN A 21 -8.16 -23.09 -1.86
CA ASN A 21 -7.94 -24.44 -2.39
C ASN A 21 -7.35 -24.51 -3.83
N ASP A 22 -6.85 -23.43 -4.41
CA ASP A 22 -6.30 -23.44 -5.78
C ASP A 22 -5.13 -24.41 -5.96
N GLU A 23 -4.42 -24.74 -4.87
CA GLU A 23 -3.31 -25.70 -4.86
C GLU A 23 -3.75 -27.14 -5.22
N VAL A 24 -5.03 -27.47 -5.06
CA VAL A 24 -5.57 -28.83 -5.32
C VAL A 24 -6.73 -28.88 -6.31
N ASN A 25 -7.39 -27.74 -6.60
CA ASN A 25 -8.62 -27.72 -7.40
C ASN A 25 -8.42 -27.91 -8.91
N TYR A 26 -7.18 -27.89 -9.40
CA TYR A 26 -6.86 -27.95 -10.83
C TYR A 26 -6.03 -29.20 -11.17
N PRO A 27 -6.58 -30.43 -11.03
CA PRO A 27 -5.80 -31.66 -11.20
C PRO A 27 -5.24 -31.84 -12.62
N SER A 28 -5.89 -31.26 -13.64
CA SER A 28 -5.38 -31.26 -15.02
C SER A 28 -4.28 -30.22 -15.28
N ARG A 29 -4.07 -29.29 -14.34
CA ARG A 29 -3.14 -28.15 -14.38
C ARG A 29 -2.67 -27.81 -12.97
N ALA A 30 -1.89 -28.72 -12.38
CA ALA A 30 -1.45 -28.58 -11.00
C ALA A 30 -0.79 -27.22 -10.76
N PHE A 31 -1.12 -26.59 -9.63
CA PHE A 31 -0.52 -25.34 -9.15
C PHE A 31 -0.74 -24.10 -10.03
N VAL A 32 -1.65 -24.14 -11.02
CA VAL A 32 -1.85 -23.04 -11.99
C VAL A 32 -2.29 -21.71 -11.35
N GLY A 33 -2.95 -21.77 -10.19
CA GLY A 33 -3.35 -20.61 -9.38
C GLY A 33 -2.32 -20.18 -8.32
N ASN A 34 -1.16 -20.84 -8.27
CA ASN A 34 -0.19 -20.64 -7.22
C ASN A 34 1.04 -19.87 -7.71
N PHE A 35 1.65 -19.13 -6.78
CA PHE A 35 2.91 -18.43 -6.99
C PHE A 35 4.03 -19.43 -7.25
N SER A 36 4.70 -19.29 -8.38
CA SER A 36 5.85 -20.12 -8.76
C SER A 36 7.04 -19.32 -9.28
N LYS A 37 6.97 -17.99 -9.36
CA LYS A 37 8.11 -17.16 -9.77
C LYS A 37 9.40 -17.48 -9.00
N GLY A 38 10.47 -17.73 -9.74
CA GLY A 38 11.78 -18.16 -9.24
C GLY A 38 11.95 -19.69 -9.19
N LEU A 39 10.85 -20.44 -9.14
CA LEU A 39 10.84 -21.90 -9.32
C LEU A 39 10.97 -22.25 -10.81
N ARG A 40 11.02 -23.55 -11.11
CA ARG A 40 11.07 -24.04 -12.49
C ARG A 40 9.68 -24.02 -13.12
N HIS A 41 9.64 -23.71 -14.41
CA HIS A 41 8.41 -23.73 -15.20
C HIS A 41 8.60 -24.58 -16.46
N ASP A 42 7.49 -24.98 -17.07
CA ASP A 42 7.51 -25.51 -18.43
C ASP A 42 7.70 -24.40 -19.49
N SER A 43 7.72 -24.77 -20.77
CA SER A 43 7.93 -23.82 -21.87
C SER A 43 6.83 -22.78 -22.05
N LEU A 44 5.70 -22.93 -21.35
CA LEU A 44 4.58 -21.98 -21.36
C LEU A 44 4.42 -21.23 -20.04
N GLY A 45 5.29 -21.48 -19.07
CA GLY A 45 5.29 -20.78 -17.79
C GLY A 45 4.38 -21.38 -16.73
N ASP A 46 3.87 -22.61 -16.90
CA ASP A 46 3.19 -23.31 -15.80
C ASP A 46 4.21 -23.90 -14.81
N PRO A 47 3.90 -23.97 -13.51
CA PRO A 47 4.83 -24.46 -12.50
C PRO A 47 5.24 -25.93 -12.76
N ASP A 48 6.53 -26.23 -12.62
CA ASP A 48 7.01 -27.62 -12.59
C ASP A 48 6.61 -28.29 -11.25
N PRO A 49 5.84 -29.39 -11.26
CA PRO A 49 5.33 -30.00 -10.03
C PRO A 49 6.42 -30.48 -9.06
N VAL A 50 7.58 -30.93 -9.58
CA VAL A 50 8.69 -31.40 -8.73
C VAL A 50 9.34 -30.23 -8.02
N SER A 51 9.57 -29.13 -8.76
CA SER A 51 10.08 -27.88 -8.22
C SER A 51 9.13 -27.28 -7.18
N TYR A 52 7.83 -27.22 -7.48
CA TYR A 52 6.82 -26.76 -6.54
C TYR A 52 6.74 -27.64 -5.28
N GLY A 53 6.82 -28.96 -5.44
CA GLY A 53 6.85 -29.92 -4.33
C GLY A 53 8.05 -29.73 -3.38
N SER A 54 9.18 -29.18 -3.87
CA SER A 54 10.31 -28.82 -3.01
C SER A 54 9.98 -27.68 -2.04
N LEU A 55 9.20 -26.68 -2.50
CA LEU A 55 8.72 -25.59 -1.65
C LEU A 55 7.73 -26.10 -0.60
N LEU A 56 6.77 -26.93 -1.00
CA LEU A 56 5.79 -27.49 -0.06
C LEU A 56 6.46 -28.33 1.03
N ARG A 57 7.45 -29.15 0.66
CA ARG A 57 8.24 -29.92 1.63
C ARG A 57 8.93 -29.01 2.65
N ALA A 58 9.60 -27.95 2.20
CA ALA A 58 10.32 -27.03 3.09
C ALA A 58 9.37 -26.29 4.04
N LEU A 59 8.21 -25.87 3.56
CA LEU A 59 7.18 -25.22 4.38
C LEU A 59 6.59 -26.18 5.43
N GLU A 60 6.37 -27.44 5.06
CA GLU A 60 5.85 -28.48 5.97
C GLU A 60 6.88 -28.86 7.04
N SER A 61 8.13 -29.11 6.65
CA SER A 61 9.19 -29.54 7.58
C SER A 61 9.66 -28.42 8.50
N ARG A 62 9.62 -27.16 8.02
CA ARG A 62 10.15 -25.98 8.69
C ARG A 62 11.64 -26.06 9.00
N ASP A 63 12.36 -27.02 8.40
CA ASP A 63 13.80 -27.16 8.56
C ASP A 63 14.51 -26.15 7.64
N PRO A 64 15.35 -25.25 8.18
CA PRO A 64 16.15 -24.34 7.37
C PRO A 64 16.94 -25.03 6.26
N ALA A 65 17.39 -26.28 6.45
CA ALA A 65 18.12 -27.04 5.44
C ALA A 65 17.25 -27.35 4.20
N ASP A 66 15.95 -27.64 4.38
CA ASP A 66 15.05 -27.89 3.25
C ASP A 66 14.82 -26.63 2.40
N PHE A 67 14.92 -25.43 2.99
CA PHE A 67 14.83 -24.17 2.25
C PHE A 67 16.09 -23.88 1.40
N GLU A 68 17.25 -24.44 1.75
CA GLU A 68 18.47 -24.33 0.93
C GLU A 68 18.45 -25.27 -0.29
N GLU A 69 17.62 -26.31 -0.25
CA GLU A 69 17.49 -27.33 -1.30
C GLU A 69 16.31 -27.07 -2.27
N LEU A 70 15.78 -25.85 -2.30
CA LEU A 70 14.69 -25.46 -3.20
C LEU A 70 15.14 -25.51 -4.67
N LEU A 71 14.32 -26.13 -5.51
CA LEU A 71 14.63 -26.32 -6.93
C LEU A 71 14.27 -25.07 -7.74
N LEU A 72 15.17 -24.09 -7.78
CA LEU A 72 14.96 -22.84 -8.54
C LEU A 72 15.12 -23.03 -10.06
N GLY A 73 14.46 -22.15 -10.82
CA GLY A 73 14.60 -22.04 -12.29
C GLY A 73 15.83 -21.24 -12.73
N GLY A 74 16.38 -20.42 -11.83
CA GLY A 74 17.47 -19.50 -12.10
C GLY A 74 18.16 -19.06 -10.82
N ALA A 75 19.01 -18.03 -10.90
CA ALA A 75 19.83 -17.58 -9.76
C ALA A 75 19.05 -16.72 -8.75
N LYS A 76 17.87 -16.23 -9.11
CA LYS A 76 17.07 -15.38 -8.24
C LYS A 76 16.50 -16.17 -7.06
N LYS A 77 16.86 -15.74 -5.85
CA LYS A 77 16.39 -16.34 -4.59
C LYS A 77 14.95 -15.94 -4.26
N LEU A 78 14.26 -16.79 -3.51
CA LEU A 78 12.97 -16.46 -2.90
C LEU A 78 13.15 -15.53 -1.68
N THR A 79 12.23 -14.59 -1.51
CA THR A 79 12.34 -13.57 -0.45
C THR A 79 11.79 -14.09 0.88
N ASN A 80 12.72 -14.59 1.70
CA ASN A 80 12.53 -14.93 3.10
C ASN A 80 11.29 -15.83 3.38
N PRO A 81 11.21 -17.03 2.77
CA PRO A 81 10.07 -17.94 2.95
C PRO A 81 9.86 -18.41 4.40
N GLN A 82 10.87 -18.24 5.25
CA GLN A 82 10.83 -18.60 6.67
C GLN A 82 10.28 -17.49 7.59
N ALA A 83 10.07 -16.26 7.12
CA ALA A 83 9.84 -15.11 8.02
C ALA A 83 8.60 -15.25 8.90
N GLY A 84 7.54 -15.91 8.40
CA GLY A 84 6.30 -16.15 9.15
C GLY A 84 6.39 -17.22 10.24
N LEU A 85 7.56 -17.87 10.40
CA LEU A 85 7.83 -18.84 11.47
C LEU A 85 8.46 -18.18 12.70
N ALA A 86 8.87 -16.92 12.61
CA ALA A 86 9.49 -16.21 13.72
C ALA A 86 8.44 -15.72 14.73
N PHE A 87 8.70 -15.99 16.01
CA PHE A 87 7.94 -15.43 17.12
C PHE A 87 8.36 -13.98 17.43
N ASP A 88 7.48 -13.28 18.13
CA ASP A 88 7.71 -11.93 18.64
C ASP A 88 7.56 -11.85 20.17
N LEU A 89 8.24 -10.87 20.77
CA LEU A 89 8.15 -10.61 22.22
C LEU A 89 6.91 -9.78 22.61
N GLU A 90 6.25 -9.16 21.64
CA GLU A 90 5.06 -8.31 21.81
C GLU A 90 4.28 -8.24 20.48
N ALA A 91 3.02 -7.83 20.56
CA ALA A 91 2.01 -7.90 19.53
C ALA A 91 1.51 -9.34 19.26
N PRO A 92 0.41 -9.52 18.50
CA PRO A 92 -0.10 -10.85 18.17
C PRO A 92 0.95 -11.66 17.40
N ASP A 93 1.05 -12.96 17.73
CA ASP A 93 1.84 -13.91 16.97
C ASP A 93 1.41 -13.91 15.49
N ALA A 94 2.37 -14.03 14.57
CA ALA A 94 2.14 -13.98 13.13
C ALA A 94 1.09 -14.99 12.63
N GLN A 95 0.92 -16.10 13.34
CA GLN A 95 -0.02 -17.18 13.02
C GLN A 95 -1.32 -17.10 13.84
N SER A 96 -1.45 -16.16 14.79
CA SER A 96 -2.69 -15.97 15.56
C SER A 96 -3.78 -15.21 14.80
N ILE A 97 -3.39 -14.47 13.74
CA ILE A 97 -4.27 -13.66 12.90
C ILE A 97 -4.22 -14.13 11.44
N THR A 98 -5.30 -13.90 10.69
CA THR A 98 -5.46 -14.44 9.34
C THR A 98 -6.11 -13.44 8.39
N LEU A 99 -5.99 -13.73 7.09
CA LEU A 99 -6.73 -13.11 5.99
C LEU A 99 -7.89 -14.00 5.55
N LEU A 100 -8.83 -13.43 4.79
CA LEU A 100 -9.85 -14.23 4.12
C LEU A 100 -9.23 -15.07 2.98
N PRO A 101 -9.89 -16.14 2.51
CA PRO A 101 -9.46 -16.80 1.28
C PRO A 101 -9.39 -15.81 0.11
N ALA A 102 -8.26 -15.78 -0.59
CA ALA A 102 -8.12 -14.98 -1.80
C ALA A 102 -9.11 -15.41 -2.91
N PRO A 103 -9.46 -14.52 -3.86
CA PRO A 103 -10.20 -14.91 -5.05
C PRO A 103 -9.53 -16.09 -5.76
N ARG A 104 -10.33 -17.10 -6.14
CA ARG A 104 -9.86 -18.28 -6.87
C ARG A 104 -9.39 -17.90 -8.27
N PHE A 105 -8.43 -18.64 -8.81
CA PHE A 105 -7.95 -18.48 -10.19
C PHE A 105 -9.09 -18.53 -11.23
N ASP A 106 -10.10 -19.36 -11.02
CA ASP A 106 -11.26 -19.53 -11.92
C ASP A 106 -12.42 -18.55 -11.68
N SER A 107 -12.31 -17.65 -10.70
CA SER A 107 -13.40 -16.77 -10.31
C SER A 107 -13.59 -15.57 -11.24
N GLU A 108 -14.81 -15.04 -11.31
CA GLU A 108 -15.09 -13.75 -11.95
C GLU A 108 -14.32 -12.62 -11.28
N GLN A 109 -14.25 -12.62 -9.95
CA GLN A 109 -13.49 -11.62 -9.20
C GLN A 109 -12.02 -11.55 -9.63
N ALA A 110 -11.32 -12.69 -9.79
CA ALA A 110 -9.92 -12.67 -10.24
C ALA A 110 -9.75 -12.10 -11.66
N ALA A 111 -10.68 -12.41 -12.59
CA ALA A 111 -10.67 -11.85 -13.94
C ALA A 111 -10.98 -10.34 -13.96
N ASP A 112 -11.89 -9.89 -13.09
CA ASP A 112 -12.31 -8.49 -13.01
C ASP A 112 -11.24 -7.62 -12.33
N GLU A 113 -10.56 -8.15 -11.30
CA GLU A 113 -9.36 -7.52 -10.75
C GLU A 113 -8.26 -7.42 -11.81
N MET A 114 -8.09 -8.44 -12.66
CA MET A 114 -7.13 -8.38 -13.76
C MET A 114 -7.48 -7.27 -14.75
N GLY A 115 -8.76 -7.08 -15.06
CA GLY A 115 -9.27 -5.98 -15.89
C GLY A 115 -8.84 -4.61 -15.37
N GLU A 116 -8.98 -4.38 -14.06
CA GLU A 116 -8.47 -3.17 -13.41
C GLU A 116 -6.96 -2.98 -13.60
N LEU A 117 -6.15 -4.03 -13.47
CA LEU A 117 -4.70 -3.94 -13.60
C LEU A 117 -4.27 -3.61 -15.04
N TYR A 118 -4.95 -4.13 -16.06
CA TYR A 118 -4.71 -3.73 -17.46
C TYR A 118 -5.08 -2.26 -17.69
N TRP A 119 -6.17 -1.77 -17.11
CA TRP A 119 -6.53 -0.36 -17.22
C TRP A 119 -5.56 0.56 -16.47
N MET A 120 -5.12 0.17 -15.27
CA MET A 120 -4.04 0.88 -14.57
C MET A 120 -2.76 0.91 -15.41
N ALA A 121 -2.43 -0.19 -16.11
CA ALA A 121 -1.27 -0.27 -16.99
C ALA A 121 -1.32 0.75 -18.14
N LEU A 122 -2.48 0.87 -18.80
CA LEU A 122 -2.71 1.84 -19.88
C LEU A 122 -2.71 3.29 -19.36
N ALA A 123 -3.21 3.51 -18.14
CA ALA A 123 -3.36 4.81 -17.50
C ALA A 123 -2.12 5.31 -16.73
N ARG A 124 -1.03 4.53 -16.68
CA ARG A 124 0.16 4.80 -15.84
C ARG A 124 0.67 6.23 -15.92
N ASP A 125 0.65 6.77 -17.14
CA ASP A 125 1.26 8.05 -17.47
C ASP A 125 0.29 9.24 -17.47
N VAL A 126 -1.01 9.01 -17.23
CA VAL A 126 -2.01 10.08 -17.15
C VAL A 126 -1.81 10.88 -15.85
N PRO A 127 -1.55 12.20 -15.90
CA PRO A 127 -1.40 13.01 -14.69
C PRO A 127 -2.70 13.08 -13.88
N PHE A 128 -2.62 12.96 -12.55
CA PHE A 128 -3.77 13.00 -11.65
C PHE A 128 -4.55 14.32 -11.74
N ILE A 129 -3.88 15.43 -12.05
CA ILE A 129 -4.53 16.73 -12.25
C ILE A 129 -5.49 16.74 -13.45
N ASP A 130 -5.27 15.85 -14.42
CA ASP A 130 -6.07 15.75 -15.65
C ASP A 130 -7.17 14.69 -15.57
N TYR A 131 -7.29 13.94 -14.46
CA TYR A 131 -8.24 12.82 -14.35
C TYR A 131 -9.69 13.21 -14.63
N ALA A 132 -10.13 14.36 -14.13
CA ALA A 132 -11.50 14.84 -14.36
C ALA A 132 -11.76 15.19 -15.85
N THR A 133 -10.77 15.80 -16.50
CA THR A 133 -10.84 16.14 -17.93
C THR A 133 -10.79 14.88 -18.79
N GLU A 134 -9.84 13.98 -18.50
CA GLU A 134 -9.69 12.70 -19.20
C GLU A 134 -10.97 11.86 -19.07
N ALA A 135 -11.57 11.77 -17.88
CA ALA A 135 -12.81 11.01 -17.66
C ALA A 135 -14.01 11.47 -18.53
N THR A 136 -13.99 12.71 -19.01
CA THR A 136 -15.06 13.27 -19.86
C THR A 136 -14.65 13.43 -21.33
N THR A 137 -13.38 13.23 -21.64
CA THR A 137 -12.83 13.35 -23.00
C THR A 137 -13.11 12.07 -23.77
N ALA A 138 -13.92 12.17 -24.83
CA ALA A 138 -14.35 11.01 -25.61
C ALA A 138 -13.16 10.22 -26.18
N GLY A 139 -13.10 8.93 -25.85
CA GLY A 139 -12.07 8.02 -26.32
C GLY A 139 -10.73 8.10 -25.61
N SER A 140 -10.61 8.93 -24.57
CA SER A 140 -9.45 8.95 -23.67
C SER A 140 -9.26 7.62 -22.96
N ILE A 141 -8.08 7.41 -22.36
CA ILE A 141 -7.82 6.18 -21.59
C ILE A 141 -8.75 6.09 -20.37
N LEU A 142 -8.94 7.18 -19.62
CA LEU A 142 -9.73 7.13 -18.40
C LEU A 142 -11.23 7.03 -18.66
N GLN A 143 -11.74 7.68 -19.70
CA GLN A 143 -13.15 7.56 -20.07
C GLN A 143 -13.49 6.10 -20.42
N ARG A 144 -12.65 5.42 -21.21
CA ARG A 144 -12.83 4.00 -21.54
C ARG A 144 -12.63 3.08 -20.33
N ALA A 145 -11.66 3.38 -19.47
CA ALA A 145 -11.44 2.63 -18.23
C ALA A 145 -12.68 2.68 -17.32
N ILE A 146 -13.28 3.86 -17.15
CA ILE A 146 -14.50 4.04 -16.35
C ILE A 146 -15.65 3.20 -16.93
N GLU A 147 -15.90 3.29 -18.23
CA GLU A 147 -16.97 2.51 -18.89
C GLU A 147 -16.75 1.00 -18.78
N SER A 148 -15.52 0.55 -19.02
CA SER A 148 -15.17 -0.88 -18.96
C SER A 148 -15.25 -1.41 -17.53
N LEU A 149 -14.75 -0.69 -16.53
CA LEU A 149 -14.83 -1.12 -15.12
C LEU A 149 -16.27 -1.11 -14.60
N ASP A 150 -17.09 -0.15 -15.02
CA ASP A 150 -18.49 -0.11 -14.59
C ASP A 150 -19.35 -1.16 -15.32
N GLY A 151 -19.03 -1.49 -16.59
CA GLY A 151 -19.82 -2.39 -17.43
C GLY A 151 -19.30 -3.83 -17.58
N GLU A 152 -18.03 -4.02 -17.91
CA GLU A 152 -17.45 -5.33 -18.30
C GLU A 152 -17.01 -6.19 -17.11
N PHE A 153 -16.77 -5.58 -15.95
CA PHE A 153 -16.12 -6.20 -14.80
C PHE A 153 -17.00 -6.16 -13.53
N PRO A 154 -18.13 -6.87 -13.48
CA PRO A 154 -19.17 -6.75 -12.42
C PRO A 154 -18.67 -6.94 -10.98
N SER A 155 -17.63 -7.76 -10.78
CA SER A 155 -16.97 -8.03 -9.50
C SER A 155 -15.82 -7.06 -9.20
N PHE A 156 -15.75 -5.92 -9.89
CA PHE A 156 -14.83 -4.82 -9.58
C PHE A 156 -14.86 -4.48 -8.09
N GLY A 157 -13.72 -4.65 -7.41
CA GLY A 157 -13.60 -4.49 -5.96
C GLY A 157 -13.43 -3.04 -5.47
N GLY A 158 -13.46 -2.06 -6.37
CA GLY A 158 -13.51 -0.64 -6.02
C GLY A 158 -14.95 -0.13 -5.88
N THR A 159 -15.10 1.16 -5.55
CA THR A 159 -16.44 1.77 -5.38
C THR A 159 -17.16 1.93 -6.71
N ARG A 160 -18.44 1.54 -6.73
CA ARG A 160 -19.37 1.71 -7.86
C ARG A 160 -20.43 2.80 -7.58
N SER A 161 -20.93 3.52 -8.58
CA SER A 161 -20.46 3.57 -9.97
C SER A 161 -19.09 4.22 -10.11
N VAL A 162 -18.29 3.73 -11.06
CA VAL A 162 -16.95 4.24 -11.30
C VAL A 162 -17.01 5.66 -11.90
N ASN A 163 -16.15 6.56 -11.44
CA ASN A 163 -16.02 7.94 -11.92
C ASN A 163 -14.60 8.47 -11.68
N ALA A 164 -14.31 9.69 -12.14
CA ALA A 164 -12.98 10.31 -12.02
C ALA A 164 -12.44 10.39 -10.57
N GLN A 165 -13.33 10.49 -9.57
CA GLN A 165 -12.95 10.65 -8.16
C GLN A 165 -12.61 9.32 -7.49
N ASN A 166 -13.23 8.20 -7.90
CA ASN A 166 -13.01 6.88 -7.28
C ASN A 166 -12.19 5.91 -8.14
N LEU A 167 -11.97 6.22 -9.42
CA LEU A 167 -11.18 5.40 -10.34
C LEU A 167 -9.78 5.13 -9.76
N PHE A 168 -9.43 3.85 -9.63
CA PHE A 168 -8.16 3.36 -9.08
C PHE A 168 -7.85 3.80 -7.65
N ARG A 169 -8.82 4.32 -6.87
CA ARG A 169 -8.62 4.68 -5.47
C ARG A 169 -9.02 3.54 -4.53
N GLY A 170 -8.68 3.69 -3.26
CA GLY A 170 -9.09 2.77 -2.21
C GLY A 170 -10.56 2.96 -1.80
N ILE A 171 -11.05 2.10 -0.92
CA ILE A 171 -12.46 2.02 -0.48
C ILE A 171 -12.67 2.46 0.97
N TYR A 172 -11.60 2.74 1.71
CA TYR A 172 -11.68 3.09 3.12
C TYR A 172 -11.98 4.57 3.35
N PRO A 173 -12.54 4.94 4.51
CA PRO A 173 -12.91 6.32 4.80
C PRO A 173 -11.77 7.31 4.54
N GLY A 174 -12.05 8.35 3.76
CA GLY A 174 -11.12 9.41 3.39
C GLY A 174 -10.27 9.16 2.14
N GLU A 175 -10.14 7.93 1.65
CA GLU A 175 -9.27 7.63 0.49
C GLU A 175 -9.79 8.25 -0.83
N GLN A 176 -11.09 8.52 -0.90
CA GLN A 176 -11.75 9.14 -2.06
C GLN A 176 -12.09 10.62 -1.88
N VAL A 177 -11.61 11.26 -0.82
CA VAL A 177 -11.81 12.70 -0.56
C VAL A 177 -10.61 13.46 -1.08
N GLY A 178 -10.79 14.55 -1.83
CA GLY A 178 -9.72 15.44 -2.28
C GLY A 178 -8.86 14.88 -3.42
N PRO A 179 -7.60 15.34 -3.58
CA PRO A 179 -6.70 14.87 -4.63
C PRO A 179 -6.34 13.38 -4.42
N TYR A 180 -5.93 12.73 -5.52
CA TYR A 180 -5.62 11.29 -5.56
C TYR A 180 -4.51 10.89 -4.57
N VAL A 181 -3.45 11.71 -4.49
CA VAL A 181 -2.29 11.46 -3.65
C VAL A 181 -2.49 12.13 -2.29
N SER A 182 -2.21 11.39 -1.21
CA SER A 182 -2.19 11.89 0.16
C SER A 182 -1.27 13.10 0.27
N GLN A 183 -1.72 14.10 1.01
CA GLN A 183 -0.93 15.31 1.28
C GLN A 183 0.41 14.98 1.95
N PHE A 184 0.51 13.87 2.69
CA PHE A 184 1.75 13.43 3.32
C PHE A 184 2.81 12.86 2.35
N LEU A 185 2.46 12.67 1.07
CA LEU A 185 3.40 12.34 -0.01
C LEU A 185 3.75 13.55 -0.90
N LEU A 186 3.12 14.70 -0.67
CA LEU A 186 3.28 15.90 -1.51
C LEU A 186 3.80 17.09 -0.71
N LYS A 187 3.06 17.50 0.31
CA LYS A 187 3.35 18.71 1.08
C LYS A 187 4.61 18.52 1.94
N GLY A 188 5.34 19.62 2.09
CA GLY A 188 6.36 19.82 3.11
C GLY A 188 5.84 20.69 4.24
N ASN A 189 6.73 21.12 5.12
CA ASN A 189 6.39 22.03 6.20
C ASN A 189 6.71 23.49 5.85
N VAL A 190 5.97 24.44 6.43
CA VAL A 190 6.38 25.85 6.44
C VAL A 190 7.56 26.03 7.39
N ASP A 191 8.59 26.78 6.99
CA ASP A 191 9.66 27.14 7.93
C ASP A 191 9.09 28.04 9.05
N PRO A 192 9.12 27.62 10.31
CA PRO A 192 8.40 28.32 11.39
C PRO A 192 9.07 29.64 11.81
N ARG A 193 10.33 29.88 11.41
CA ARG A 193 11.11 31.09 11.76
C ARG A 193 11.28 32.05 10.59
N LYS A 194 10.53 31.82 9.51
CA LYS A 194 10.76 32.50 8.25
C LYS A 194 10.23 33.95 8.32
N PRO A 195 11.05 34.98 8.07
CA PRO A 195 10.52 36.29 7.72
C PRO A 195 9.65 36.17 6.46
N GLU A 196 8.68 37.07 6.29
CA GLU A 196 7.85 37.11 5.09
C GLU A 196 8.72 37.15 3.81
N GLY A 197 8.50 36.19 2.90
CA GLY A 197 9.30 36.00 1.68
C GLY A 197 10.67 35.33 1.84
N GLN A 198 11.02 34.81 3.03
CA GLN A 198 12.34 34.22 3.31
C GLN A 198 12.24 32.86 4.02
N GLY A 199 12.04 31.76 3.29
CA GLY A 199 12.05 30.38 3.80
C GLY A 199 11.12 29.48 3.00
N ARG A 200 10.96 28.22 3.41
CA ARG A 200 10.16 27.23 2.68
C ARG A 200 8.67 27.35 2.98
N ASP A 201 7.86 27.04 1.98
CA ASP A 201 6.41 26.87 2.06
C ASP A 201 6.03 25.40 2.02
N ALA A 202 4.84 25.05 2.54
CA ALA A 202 4.33 23.69 2.44
C ALA A 202 4.23 23.20 0.98
N ALA A 203 3.98 24.12 0.05
CA ALA A 203 3.93 23.85 -1.39
C ALA A 203 5.30 23.54 -2.02
N ASP A 204 6.41 23.85 -1.35
CA ASP A 204 7.75 23.54 -1.85
C ASP A 204 8.12 22.05 -1.69
N GLY A 205 7.35 21.31 -0.90
CA GLY A 205 7.49 19.86 -0.77
C GLY A 205 8.70 19.41 0.05
N TYR A 206 9.14 20.20 1.03
CA TYR A 206 10.21 19.81 1.96
C TYR A 206 9.70 19.60 3.38
N ILE A 207 9.75 18.36 3.89
CA ILE A 207 9.42 18.06 5.29
C ILE A 207 10.59 18.48 6.18
N THR A 208 10.29 19.07 7.33
CA THR A 208 11.29 19.35 8.36
C THR A 208 11.65 18.07 9.10
N TYR A 209 12.94 17.72 9.10
CA TYR A 209 13.46 16.48 9.67
C TYR A 209 14.52 16.80 10.72
N GLY A 210 14.07 17.33 11.86
CA GLY A 210 14.95 17.96 12.84
C GLY A 210 15.65 19.18 12.24
N SER A 211 16.98 19.17 12.19
CA SER A 211 17.77 20.22 11.53
C SER A 211 18.02 19.97 10.04
N GLN A 212 17.47 18.89 9.49
CA GLN A 212 17.57 18.51 8.09
C GLN A 212 16.21 18.64 7.41
N VAL A 213 16.16 18.26 6.13
CA VAL A 213 14.96 18.31 5.31
C VAL A 213 14.83 17.03 4.50
N ILE A 214 13.59 16.57 4.30
CA ILE A 214 13.27 15.51 3.35
C ILE A 214 12.54 16.14 2.16
N ASP A 215 13.07 15.93 0.97
CA ASP A 215 12.49 16.37 -0.29
C ASP A 215 11.48 15.34 -0.79
N GLN A 216 10.21 15.73 -0.95
CA GLN A 216 9.13 14.86 -1.42
C GLN A 216 9.23 14.48 -2.90
N ARG A 217 10.21 15.05 -3.64
CA ARG A 217 10.49 14.68 -5.03
C ARG A 217 11.49 13.52 -5.10
N HIS A 218 11.23 12.57 -6.00
CA HIS A 218 12.09 11.42 -6.24
C HIS A 218 12.55 11.34 -7.71
N TRP A 219 13.59 10.55 -7.95
CA TRP A 219 13.99 10.17 -9.30
C TRP A 219 13.00 9.14 -9.81
N THR A 220 12.16 9.52 -10.78
CA THR A 220 11.15 8.64 -11.37
C THR A 220 11.61 8.10 -12.73
N VAL A 221 10.85 7.19 -13.30
CA VAL A 221 11.09 6.59 -14.62
C VAL A 221 10.48 7.43 -15.75
N LYS A 222 11.05 7.29 -16.94
CA LYS A 222 10.46 7.82 -18.18
C LYS A 222 9.17 7.06 -18.50
N GLY A 223 8.19 7.79 -19.03
CA GLY A 223 6.87 7.26 -19.34
C GLY A 223 6.50 7.41 -20.81
N PHE A 224 5.21 7.36 -21.07
CA PHE A 224 4.61 7.88 -22.30
C PHE A 224 4.48 9.41 -22.19
N PRO A 225 4.79 10.19 -23.25
CA PRO A 225 5.11 9.78 -24.61
C PRO A 225 6.60 9.50 -24.89
N GLU A 226 7.51 9.67 -23.93
CA GLU A 226 8.95 9.61 -24.18
C GLU A 226 9.44 8.25 -24.71
N LEU A 227 8.90 7.14 -24.19
CA LEU A 227 9.35 5.78 -24.55
C LEU A 227 8.30 4.97 -25.33
N GLY A 228 7.08 5.48 -25.50
CA GLY A 228 6.00 4.68 -26.08
C GLY A 228 5.75 3.40 -25.29
N ALA A 229 5.60 2.27 -25.98
CA ALA A 229 5.44 0.96 -25.35
C ALA A 229 6.68 0.48 -24.56
N ALA A 230 7.87 1.02 -24.86
CA ALA A 230 9.11 0.69 -24.15
C ALA A 230 9.19 1.31 -22.74
N ALA A 231 8.18 2.08 -22.32
CA ALA A 231 8.02 2.53 -20.94
C ALA A 231 7.65 1.39 -19.97
N ASP A 232 7.14 0.27 -20.50
CA ASP A 232 6.72 -0.89 -19.71
C ASP A 232 7.59 -2.11 -20.05
N TYR A 233 7.69 -3.04 -19.10
CA TYR A 233 8.53 -4.22 -19.15
C TYR A 233 7.70 -5.50 -19.20
N LEU A 234 8.38 -6.63 -19.47
CA LEU A 234 7.78 -7.96 -19.58
C LEU A 234 6.59 -8.04 -20.55
N THR A 235 6.67 -7.26 -21.63
CA THR A 235 5.69 -7.21 -22.72
C THR A 235 5.94 -8.29 -23.78
N GLY A 236 7.12 -8.92 -23.79
CA GLY A 236 7.45 -10.07 -24.63
C GLY A 236 7.45 -11.39 -23.86
N PHE A 237 6.87 -12.44 -24.44
CA PHE A 237 6.72 -13.75 -23.78
C PHE A 237 8.04 -14.41 -23.36
N SER A 238 9.08 -14.30 -24.19
CA SER A 238 10.40 -14.86 -23.87
C SER A 238 11.05 -14.20 -22.66
N ASP A 239 10.95 -12.87 -22.56
CA ASP A 239 11.48 -12.11 -21.43
C ASP A 239 10.67 -12.36 -20.17
N TRP A 240 9.33 -12.36 -20.30
CA TRP A 240 8.44 -12.72 -19.23
C TRP A 240 8.77 -14.11 -18.66
N LEU A 241 8.91 -15.14 -19.51
CA LEU A 241 9.20 -16.51 -19.08
C LEU A 241 10.60 -16.62 -18.43
N ALA A 242 11.59 -15.89 -18.94
CA ALA A 242 12.91 -15.85 -18.33
C ALA A 242 12.86 -15.26 -16.91
N VAL A 243 12.10 -14.19 -16.70
CA VAL A 243 11.88 -13.58 -15.37
C VAL A 243 11.05 -14.49 -14.45
N GLN A 244 10.05 -15.20 -14.97
CA GLN A 244 9.34 -16.23 -14.20
C GLN A 244 10.30 -17.32 -13.72
N ASN A 245 11.24 -17.75 -14.56
CA ASN A 245 12.31 -18.69 -14.21
C ASN A 245 13.47 -18.06 -13.42
N GLY A 246 13.32 -16.85 -12.88
CA GLY A 246 14.32 -16.28 -11.97
C GLY A 246 15.54 -15.64 -12.65
N ARG A 247 15.38 -15.10 -13.87
CA ARG A 247 16.30 -14.07 -14.41
C ARG A 247 16.20 -12.81 -13.54
N ASP A 248 17.34 -12.21 -13.20
CA ASP A 248 17.39 -11.01 -12.36
C ASP A 248 17.57 -9.76 -13.22
N ASP A 249 16.47 -9.06 -13.49
CA ASP A 249 16.45 -7.85 -14.32
C ASP A 249 16.44 -6.55 -13.50
N ARG A 250 16.61 -6.64 -12.16
CA ARG A 250 16.63 -5.47 -11.27
C ARG A 250 17.65 -4.42 -11.73
N GLY A 251 17.27 -3.15 -11.61
CA GLY A 251 18.13 -2.02 -11.99
C GLY A 251 18.11 -1.72 -13.49
N GLY A 252 17.23 -2.37 -14.25
CA GLY A 252 16.93 -2.03 -15.65
C GLY A 252 15.99 -0.83 -15.84
N ASP A 253 15.63 -0.14 -14.76
CA ASP A 253 14.72 1.00 -14.77
C ASP A 253 15.27 2.16 -15.61
N GLN A 254 14.45 2.68 -16.53
CA GLN A 254 14.81 3.84 -17.34
C GLN A 254 14.50 5.15 -16.61
N LEU A 255 15.36 5.53 -15.66
CA LEU A 255 15.19 6.74 -14.86
C LEU A 255 15.29 8.04 -15.69
N ASP A 256 14.42 9.01 -15.38
CA ASP A 256 14.56 10.40 -15.81
C ASP A 256 15.58 11.12 -14.91
N MET A 257 16.85 11.04 -15.31
CA MET A 257 17.96 11.68 -14.57
C MET A 257 18.06 13.20 -14.81
N THR A 258 17.08 13.83 -15.46
CA THR A 258 17.11 15.28 -15.72
C THR A 258 16.54 16.11 -14.57
N ARG A 259 15.60 15.57 -13.80
CA ARG A 259 15.02 16.20 -12.60
C ARG A 259 14.25 15.22 -11.74
N ARG A 260 14.23 15.47 -10.43
CA ARG A 260 13.31 14.81 -9.49
C ARG A 260 11.92 15.43 -9.59
N ARG A 261 10.88 14.61 -9.39
CA ARG A 261 9.47 15.02 -9.56
C ARG A 261 8.62 14.59 -8.37
N PHE A 262 7.55 15.33 -8.13
CA PHE A 262 6.45 14.90 -7.26
C PHE A 262 5.72 13.74 -7.92
N ILE A 263 5.03 12.91 -7.12
CA ILE A 263 4.13 11.88 -7.64
C ILE A 263 2.99 12.56 -8.41
N ARG A 264 3.04 12.52 -9.75
CA ARG A 264 2.04 13.17 -10.61
C ARG A 264 1.09 12.20 -11.28
N ASN A 265 1.46 10.94 -11.37
CA ASN A 265 0.68 9.89 -12.00
C ASN A 265 0.95 8.52 -11.33
N LEU A 266 0.28 7.49 -11.84
CA LEU A 266 0.42 6.12 -11.34
C LEU A 266 1.84 5.55 -11.56
N ARG A 267 2.57 5.96 -12.60
CA ARG A 267 3.96 5.53 -12.86
C ARG A 267 4.92 6.04 -11.80
N ASP A 268 4.82 7.32 -11.43
CA ASP A 268 5.61 7.89 -10.33
C ASP A 268 5.27 7.20 -9.01
N GLY A 269 3.98 6.94 -8.75
CA GLY A 269 3.55 6.19 -7.59
C GLY A 269 4.16 4.79 -7.55
N ALA A 270 4.08 4.06 -8.68
CA ALA A 270 4.68 2.74 -8.84
C ALA A 270 6.19 2.77 -8.63
N ASN A 271 6.90 3.77 -9.13
CA ASN A 271 8.33 3.92 -8.93
C ASN A 271 8.68 4.25 -7.48
N PHE A 272 7.92 5.12 -6.82
CA PHE A 272 8.09 5.43 -5.39
C PHE A 272 8.06 4.15 -4.55
N VAL A 273 7.03 3.32 -4.77
CA VAL A 273 6.86 2.06 -4.01
C VAL A 273 7.75 0.92 -4.50
N HIS A 274 8.60 1.15 -5.50
CA HIS A 274 9.61 0.18 -5.95
C HIS A 274 10.81 0.14 -5.00
N PHE A 275 11.16 1.31 -4.43
CA PHE A 275 12.38 1.51 -3.64
C PHE A 275 12.14 1.93 -2.19
N ASP A 276 10.89 2.18 -1.81
CA ASP A 276 10.53 2.51 -0.43
C ASP A 276 10.75 1.32 0.53
N GLN A 277 10.76 1.63 1.82
CA GLN A 277 10.73 0.63 2.91
C GLN A 277 9.36 0.59 3.58
N VAL A 278 8.34 1.20 2.95
CA VAL A 278 6.99 1.44 3.45
C VAL A 278 6.95 2.40 4.64
N VAL A 279 7.63 2.03 5.74
CA VAL A 279 7.68 2.78 6.99
C VAL A 279 8.23 4.19 6.84
N ASN A 280 9.12 4.42 5.86
CA ASN A 280 9.68 5.74 5.58
C ASN A 280 8.59 6.77 5.19
N ALA A 281 7.53 6.36 4.50
CA ALA A 281 6.44 7.27 4.16
C ALA A 281 5.61 7.68 5.39
N PHE A 282 5.46 6.77 6.36
CA PHE A 282 4.76 7.06 7.63
C PHE A 282 5.62 7.84 8.62
N TYR A 283 6.95 7.64 8.57
CA TYR A 283 7.90 8.52 9.24
C TYR A 283 7.80 9.95 8.70
N ASN A 284 7.79 10.10 7.37
CA ASN A 284 7.59 11.40 6.74
C ASN A 284 6.28 12.05 7.20
N ALA A 285 5.17 11.29 7.26
CA ALA A 285 3.91 11.78 7.80
C ALA A 285 4.01 12.16 9.30
N ALA A 286 4.69 11.36 10.13
CA ALA A 286 4.89 11.67 11.54
C ALA A 286 5.66 12.99 11.71
N PHE A 287 6.78 13.17 10.99
CA PHE A 287 7.56 14.41 11.05
C PHE A 287 6.79 15.61 10.52
N TYR A 288 5.98 15.42 9.48
CA TYR A 288 5.06 16.46 9.02
C TYR A 288 4.09 16.87 10.14
N LEU A 289 3.41 15.92 10.77
CA LEU A 289 2.39 16.17 11.80
C LEU A 289 2.97 16.77 13.09
N MET A 290 4.21 16.41 13.47
CA MET A 290 4.93 16.96 14.63
C MET A 290 5.68 18.28 14.34
N SER A 291 5.57 18.84 13.13
CA SER A 291 6.30 20.07 12.78
C SER A 291 5.41 21.14 12.17
N GLU A 292 4.21 20.79 11.71
CA GLU A 292 3.32 21.69 10.98
C GLU A 292 2.27 22.33 11.89
N PRO A 293 2.14 23.68 11.90
CA PRO A 293 1.12 24.37 12.69
C PRO A 293 -0.29 23.89 12.34
N THR A 294 -1.13 23.78 13.37
CA THR A 294 -2.58 23.70 13.18
C THR A 294 -3.12 24.98 12.53
N GLY A 295 -4.03 24.86 11.54
CA GLY A 295 -4.66 26.00 10.85
C GLY A 295 -4.08 26.28 9.46
N ASP A 296 -4.15 27.53 8.97
CA ASP A 296 -3.77 27.89 7.59
C ASP A 296 -2.26 27.68 7.36
N GLN A 297 -1.91 26.59 6.67
CA GLN A 297 -0.52 26.21 6.36
C GLN A 297 0.18 27.14 5.35
N ARG A 298 -0.39 28.30 5.03
CA ARG A 298 0.29 29.38 4.30
C ARG A 298 0.89 30.42 5.25
N LEU A 299 0.40 30.48 6.48
CA LEU A 299 0.80 31.50 7.45
C LEU A 299 1.90 30.94 8.34
N GLY A 300 3.14 31.38 8.12
CA GLY A 300 4.17 31.28 9.15
C GLY A 300 3.73 32.08 10.37
N ASN A 301 3.98 31.57 11.58
CA ASN A 301 3.61 32.29 12.79
C ASN A 301 4.45 33.58 12.90
N PRO A 302 3.85 34.78 13.06
CA PRO A 302 4.61 35.97 13.36
C PRO A 302 5.40 35.75 14.66
N ALA A 303 6.65 36.21 14.69
CA ALA A 303 7.58 36.10 15.82
C ALA A 303 7.05 36.65 17.18
N SER A 304 5.82 37.16 17.24
CA SER A 304 5.17 37.81 18.37
C SER A 304 4.40 36.88 19.32
N THR A 305 4.16 35.61 18.99
CA THR A 305 3.41 34.70 19.89
C THR A 305 4.26 34.17 21.06
N GLY A 306 5.58 34.31 21.01
CA GLY A 306 6.49 33.97 22.11
C GLY A 306 6.54 32.47 22.48
N ARG A 307 5.85 31.60 21.73
CA ARG A 307 5.89 30.15 21.94
C ARG A 307 7.11 29.55 21.23
N PRO A 308 7.92 28.71 21.91
CA PRO A 308 8.96 27.96 21.25
C PRO A 308 8.36 26.97 20.23
N MET A 309 9.19 26.56 19.27
CA MET A 309 8.94 25.66 18.13
C MET A 309 8.24 24.31 18.44
N VAL A 310 7.98 24.02 19.71
CA VAL A 310 7.51 22.73 20.27
C VAL A 310 6.00 22.69 20.52
N ASP A 311 5.26 23.78 20.24
CA ASP A 311 3.81 23.88 20.51
C ASP A 311 2.96 23.95 19.23
N MET A 312 3.50 23.51 18.08
CA MET A 312 2.83 23.66 16.78
C MET A 312 2.36 22.34 16.19
N ASP A 313 2.26 21.27 16.96
CA ASP A 313 1.89 19.96 16.44
C ASP A 313 0.41 19.92 16.06
N PHE A 314 0.08 19.12 15.04
CA PHE A 314 -1.28 18.63 14.90
C PHE A 314 -1.75 18.06 16.25
N PRO A 315 -3.00 18.32 16.66
CA PRO A 315 -3.43 18.00 18.01
C PRO A 315 -3.30 16.49 18.25
N PHE A 316 -2.82 16.12 19.43
CA PHE A 316 -2.76 14.73 19.83
C PHE A 316 -4.15 14.19 20.14
N ASN A 317 -4.24 12.87 20.17
CA ASN A 317 -5.45 12.15 20.53
C ASN A 317 -5.86 12.45 21.99
N PRO A 318 -7.17 12.55 22.33
CA PRO A 318 -7.64 12.90 23.67
C PRO A 318 -7.22 11.96 24.81
N GLY A 319 -6.65 10.79 24.51
CA GLY A 319 -6.10 9.89 25.52
C GLY A 319 -4.64 10.14 25.88
N ASN A 320 -4.01 11.17 25.28
CA ASN A 320 -2.66 11.59 25.65
C ASN A 320 -2.68 12.30 27.02
N PRO A 321 -1.93 11.81 28.03
CA PRO A 321 -1.92 12.40 29.38
C PRO A 321 -1.13 13.72 29.48
N TYR A 322 -0.51 14.18 28.38
CA TYR A 322 0.34 15.36 28.32
C TYR A 322 -0.16 16.41 27.33
N ASP A 323 -1.47 16.58 27.24
CA ASP A 323 -2.08 17.51 26.28
C ASP A 323 -1.46 18.92 26.36
N PRO A 324 -1.46 19.69 25.24
CA PRO A 324 -0.79 20.98 25.18
C PRO A 324 -1.30 22.02 26.20
N PRO A 325 -0.46 23.02 26.55
CA PRO A 325 -0.82 24.11 27.44
C PRO A 325 -2.12 24.83 27.06
N GLY A 326 -3.07 24.90 28.00
CA GLY A 326 -4.36 25.59 27.85
C GLY A 326 -5.52 24.75 27.33
N THR A 327 -5.37 23.43 27.20
CA THR A 327 -6.48 22.50 26.97
C THR A 327 -7.05 21.96 28.29
N ALA A 328 -8.20 21.27 28.25
CA ALA A 328 -8.79 20.67 29.44
C ALA A 328 -7.96 19.51 30.04
N GLY A 329 -7.05 18.93 29.24
CA GLY A 329 -6.13 17.85 29.63
C GLY A 329 -4.69 18.33 29.94
N ASP A 330 -4.46 19.64 29.97
CA ASP A 330 -3.13 20.25 30.14
C ASP A 330 -2.43 19.75 31.42
N SER A 331 -1.32 19.03 31.23
CA SER A 331 -0.48 18.62 32.35
C SER A 331 0.31 19.81 32.88
N ARG A 332 -0.03 20.22 34.12
CA ARG A 332 0.50 21.44 34.77
C ARG A 332 2.02 21.54 34.81
N THR A 333 2.75 20.42 34.77
CA THR A 333 4.21 20.37 35.00
C THR A 333 4.95 19.34 34.15
N GLN A 334 4.31 18.68 33.18
CA GLN A 334 4.92 17.57 32.42
C GLN A 334 4.56 17.66 30.93
N VAL A 335 5.41 17.08 30.08
CA VAL A 335 5.17 16.95 28.64
C VAL A 335 5.61 15.57 28.16
N GLY A 336 4.95 15.06 27.12
CA GLY A 336 5.28 13.76 26.52
C GLY A 336 6.59 13.80 25.72
N PHE A 337 7.36 12.71 25.78
CA PHE A 337 8.56 12.56 24.96
C PHE A 337 8.88 11.08 24.69
N THR A 338 9.40 10.37 25.69
CA THR A 338 9.71 8.93 25.63
C THR A 338 8.48 8.05 25.81
N THR A 339 7.42 8.59 26.41
CA THR A 339 6.07 8.02 26.46
C THR A 339 5.10 9.10 25.99
N PHE A 340 4.06 8.69 25.26
CA PHE A 340 3.01 9.56 24.71
C PHE A 340 3.52 10.85 24.01
N GLY A 341 4.69 10.77 23.37
CA GLY A 341 5.32 11.89 22.68
C GLY A 341 6.15 11.45 21.48
N PRO A 342 6.93 12.37 20.88
CA PRO A 342 7.60 12.14 19.60
C PRO A 342 8.50 10.89 19.55
N VAL A 343 9.31 10.63 20.58
CA VAL A 343 10.22 9.47 20.60
C VAL A 343 9.44 8.17 20.68
N HIS A 344 8.37 8.14 21.47
CA HIS A 344 7.48 6.98 21.57
C HIS A 344 6.82 6.67 20.22
N LEU A 345 6.25 7.67 19.55
CA LEU A 345 5.60 7.48 18.24
C LEU A 345 6.57 6.85 17.22
N LEU A 346 7.77 7.44 17.09
CA LEU A 346 8.75 6.95 16.13
C LEU A 346 9.16 5.50 16.46
N GLN A 347 9.45 5.20 17.72
CA GLN A 347 9.78 3.83 18.16
C GLN A 347 8.69 2.84 17.73
N VAL A 348 7.43 3.12 18.06
CA VAL A 348 6.30 2.21 17.80
C VAL A 348 6.05 2.02 16.30
N LEU A 349 6.30 3.04 15.47
CA LEU A 349 6.18 2.92 14.00
C LEU A 349 7.18 1.92 13.41
N ILE A 350 8.44 1.93 13.85
CA ILE A 350 9.42 0.91 13.41
C ILE A 350 9.04 -0.47 13.93
N GLU A 351 8.64 -0.56 15.19
CA GLU A 351 8.32 -1.83 15.84
C GLU A 351 7.13 -2.53 15.18
N VAL A 352 6.05 -1.79 14.91
CA VAL A 352 4.84 -2.36 14.31
C VAL A 352 5.09 -2.84 12.87
N ALA A 353 5.95 -2.15 12.11
CA ALA A 353 6.24 -2.48 10.73
C ALA A 353 6.85 -3.89 10.58
N GLY A 354 7.83 -4.24 11.42
CA GLY A 354 8.46 -5.56 11.38
C GLY A 354 7.48 -6.71 11.73
N ARG A 355 6.59 -6.48 12.69
CA ARG A 355 5.58 -7.45 13.16
C ARG A 355 4.48 -7.66 12.12
N ALA A 356 4.01 -6.56 11.52
CA ALA A 356 3.09 -6.60 10.39
C ALA A 356 3.68 -7.36 9.20
N GLY A 357 4.98 -7.15 8.92
CA GLY A 357 5.74 -7.91 7.94
C GLY A 357 5.71 -9.42 8.22
N ARG A 358 6.02 -9.87 9.44
CA ARG A 358 5.99 -11.30 9.78
C ARG A 358 4.60 -11.92 9.65
N ALA A 359 3.56 -11.22 10.11
CA ALA A 359 2.17 -11.66 9.98
C ALA A 359 1.78 -11.91 8.51
N VAL A 360 2.03 -10.94 7.62
CA VAL A 360 1.69 -11.13 6.19
C VAL A 360 2.61 -12.13 5.50
N TRP A 361 3.85 -12.31 5.94
CA TRP A 361 4.72 -13.36 5.42
C TRP A 361 4.20 -14.77 5.73
N TRP A 362 3.59 -14.98 6.90
CA TRP A 362 2.89 -16.23 7.19
C TRP A 362 1.72 -16.44 6.23
N GLN A 363 0.92 -15.41 5.97
CA GLN A 363 -0.19 -15.48 5.01
C GLN A 363 0.30 -15.79 3.59
N LYS A 364 1.39 -15.16 3.15
CA LYS A 364 2.01 -15.39 1.84
C LYS A 364 2.48 -16.82 1.66
N TRP A 365 3.34 -17.30 2.57
CA TRP A 365 4.04 -18.57 2.41
C TRP A 365 3.34 -19.76 3.06
N GLY A 366 2.91 -19.60 4.31
CA GLY A 366 2.28 -20.66 5.10
C GLY A 366 0.85 -20.98 4.64
N VAL A 367 0.10 -19.99 4.16
CA VAL A 367 -1.35 -20.14 3.92
C VAL A 367 -1.73 -20.14 2.44
N HIS A 368 -1.54 -19.01 1.74
CA HIS A 368 -2.27 -18.76 0.49
C HIS A 368 -1.48 -19.05 -0.78
N ARG A 369 -0.19 -18.67 -0.82
CA ARG A 369 0.68 -18.86 -2.00
C ARG A 369 0.04 -18.44 -3.33
N ARG A 370 -0.78 -17.38 -3.33
CA ARG A 370 -1.49 -16.89 -4.54
C ARG A 370 -0.50 -16.37 -5.58
N LEU A 371 -0.71 -16.75 -6.84
CA LEU A 371 0.04 -16.23 -7.98
C LEU A 371 -0.02 -14.68 -8.09
N ARG A 372 1.01 -14.09 -8.68
CA ARG A 372 1.09 -12.66 -9.01
C ARG A 372 0.27 -12.33 -10.25
N PRO A 373 -0.16 -11.06 -10.43
CA PRO A 373 -0.87 -10.66 -11.63
C PRO A 373 -0.09 -10.94 -12.93
N GLU A 374 1.23 -10.76 -12.94
CA GLU A 374 2.06 -11.11 -14.10
C GLU A 374 2.03 -12.61 -14.46
N GLU A 375 1.85 -13.49 -13.47
CA GLU A 375 1.71 -14.92 -13.70
C GLU A 375 0.36 -15.19 -14.37
N TYR A 376 -0.72 -14.62 -13.83
CA TYR A 376 -2.04 -14.72 -14.46
C TYR A 376 -2.06 -14.12 -15.87
N GLY A 377 -1.39 -12.99 -16.10
CA GLY A 377 -1.23 -12.37 -17.43
C GLY A 377 -0.54 -13.27 -18.45
N GLY A 378 0.44 -14.07 -18.02
CA GLY A 378 1.02 -15.12 -18.87
C GLY A 378 0.02 -16.20 -19.28
N ARG A 379 -0.97 -16.50 -18.42
CA ARG A 379 -1.99 -17.51 -18.69
C ARG A 379 -3.03 -16.96 -19.66
N VAL A 380 -3.37 -15.67 -19.50
CA VAL A 380 -4.19 -14.90 -20.45
C VAL A 380 -3.54 -14.87 -21.83
N ASP A 381 -2.26 -14.51 -21.93
CA ASP A 381 -1.53 -14.45 -23.20
C ASP A 381 -1.46 -15.82 -23.89
N ASN A 382 -1.16 -16.88 -23.14
CA ASN A 382 -1.19 -18.24 -23.68
C ASN A 382 -2.58 -18.67 -24.19
N ALA A 383 -3.66 -18.28 -23.51
CA ALA A 383 -5.01 -18.62 -23.93
C ALA A 383 -5.46 -17.87 -25.19
N LEU A 384 -5.16 -16.56 -25.27
CA LEU A 384 -5.52 -15.72 -26.41
C LEU A 384 -4.69 -16.03 -27.66
N ASN A 385 -3.48 -16.58 -27.49
CA ASN A 385 -2.64 -17.10 -28.57
C ASN A 385 -2.81 -18.61 -28.81
N GLU A 386 -3.85 -19.24 -28.24
CA GLU A 386 -4.17 -20.66 -28.43
C GLU A 386 -3.04 -21.65 -28.08
N ARG A 387 -2.07 -21.24 -27.24
CA ARG A 387 -0.95 -22.10 -26.80
C ARG A 387 -1.38 -23.08 -25.73
N ARG A 388 -2.34 -22.68 -24.87
CA ARG A 388 -2.87 -23.50 -23.76
C ARG A 388 -4.20 -22.96 -23.26
N THR A 389 -5.12 -23.85 -22.89
CA THR A 389 -6.40 -23.50 -22.24
C THR A 389 -6.26 -23.47 -20.72
N TYR A 390 -6.93 -22.51 -20.09
CA TYR A 390 -6.96 -22.31 -18.65
C TYR A 390 -8.40 -22.06 -18.17
N PRO A 391 -8.73 -22.42 -16.91
CA PRO A 391 -10.09 -22.31 -16.37
C PRO A 391 -10.48 -20.92 -15.82
N PHE A 392 -9.84 -19.83 -16.26
CA PHE A 392 -10.22 -18.50 -15.78
C PHE A 392 -11.52 -17.97 -16.41
N SER A 393 -12.20 -17.04 -15.72
CA SER A 393 -13.46 -16.43 -16.18
C SER A 393 -13.33 -15.69 -17.53
N ALA A 394 -14.41 -15.68 -18.30
CA ALA A 394 -14.46 -15.15 -19.66
C ALA A 394 -14.35 -13.61 -19.74
N ASN A 395 -14.61 -12.86 -18.67
CA ASN A 395 -14.70 -11.38 -18.71
C ASN A 395 -13.42 -10.74 -19.25
N ILE A 396 -12.26 -11.13 -18.72
CA ILE A 396 -10.96 -10.60 -19.18
C ILE A 396 -10.66 -10.99 -20.64
N ARG A 397 -11.03 -12.21 -21.04
CA ARG A 397 -10.89 -12.68 -22.43
C ARG A 397 -11.77 -11.87 -23.36
N HIS A 398 -13.02 -11.60 -22.96
CA HIS A 398 -13.95 -10.78 -23.72
C HIS A 398 -13.42 -9.37 -23.88
N SER A 399 -13.01 -8.72 -22.79
CA SER A 399 -12.50 -7.34 -22.82
C SER A 399 -11.28 -7.20 -23.73
N LEU A 400 -10.33 -8.15 -23.66
CA LEU A 400 -9.13 -8.13 -24.51
C LEU A 400 -9.39 -8.50 -25.98
N SER A 401 -10.46 -9.25 -26.28
CA SER A 401 -10.75 -9.67 -27.66
C SER A 401 -11.71 -8.73 -28.39
N ASN A 402 -12.74 -8.25 -27.69
CA ASN A 402 -13.88 -7.55 -28.28
C ASN A 402 -14.41 -6.38 -27.43
N GLY A 403 -13.91 -6.18 -26.22
CA GLY A 403 -14.37 -5.12 -25.31
C GLY A 403 -13.41 -3.94 -25.19
N GLY A 404 -13.39 -3.29 -24.04
CA GLY A 404 -12.71 -2.02 -23.81
C GLY A 404 -11.19 -2.08 -23.96
N LEU A 405 -10.58 -3.25 -23.71
CA LEU A 405 -9.12 -3.44 -23.82
C LEU A 405 -8.65 -3.84 -25.22
N SER A 406 -9.54 -4.36 -26.08
CA SER A 406 -9.18 -4.85 -27.42
C SER A 406 -8.55 -3.82 -28.37
N PRO A 407 -8.83 -2.50 -28.26
CA PRO A 407 -8.12 -1.51 -29.09
C PRO A 407 -6.63 -1.37 -28.77
N TYR A 408 -6.18 -1.86 -27.62
CA TYR A 408 -4.80 -1.68 -27.15
C TYR A 408 -3.98 -2.97 -27.20
N PHE A 409 -4.62 -4.14 -27.10
CA PHE A 409 -3.94 -5.43 -27.05
C PHE A 409 -4.34 -6.31 -28.26
N PRO A 410 -3.38 -6.92 -28.97
CA PRO A 410 -1.94 -6.93 -28.68
C PRO A 410 -1.21 -5.72 -29.28
N GLU A 411 -1.88 -4.84 -30.03
CA GLU A 411 -1.26 -3.82 -30.89
C GLU A 411 -0.21 -2.94 -30.20
N ARG A 412 -0.45 -2.47 -28.97
CA ARG A 412 0.47 -1.60 -28.24
C ARG A 412 1.75 -2.31 -27.78
N TYR A 413 1.68 -3.60 -27.46
CA TYR A 413 2.75 -4.30 -26.73
C TYR A 413 3.27 -5.56 -27.45
N GLY A 414 2.64 -5.98 -28.54
CA GLY A 414 2.97 -7.21 -29.26
C GLY A 414 2.54 -8.51 -28.56
N SER A 415 1.79 -8.42 -27.46
CA SER A 415 1.27 -9.56 -26.70
C SER A 415 0.04 -9.16 -25.88
N TYR A 416 -0.59 -10.12 -25.21
CA TYR A 416 -1.63 -9.89 -24.22
C TYR A 416 -1.10 -10.00 -22.78
N LEU A 417 0.22 -9.98 -22.57
CA LEU A 417 0.78 -9.97 -21.23
C LEU A 417 0.37 -8.70 -20.48
N LEU A 418 0.31 -8.77 -19.15
CA LEU A 418 0.15 -7.58 -18.32
C LEU A 418 1.49 -6.81 -18.34
N PRO A 419 1.56 -5.62 -18.96
CA PRO A 419 2.80 -4.85 -19.00
C PRO A 419 3.20 -4.51 -17.57
N GLN A 420 4.45 -4.73 -17.17
CA GLN A 420 4.94 -4.42 -15.83
C GLN A 420 5.58 -3.04 -15.78
N ALA A 421 5.45 -2.34 -14.64
CA ALA A 421 6.21 -1.10 -14.43
C ALA A 421 7.69 -1.35 -14.12
N TYR A 422 8.04 -2.57 -13.67
CA TYR A 422 9.39 -2.93 -13.24
C TYR A 422 10.04 -3.91 -14.20
N PRO A 423 11.35 -3.77 -14.51
CA PRO A 423 12.08 -4.71 -15.35
C PRO A 423 12.01 -6.15 -14.84
N GLU A 424 12.14 -6.35 -13.53
CA GLU A 424 12.06 -7.65 -12.90
C GLU A 424 10.62 -8.09 -12.58
N GLY A 425 9.62 -7.26 -12.83
CA GLY A 425 8.24 -7.48 -12.44
C GLY A 425 8.05 -7.62 -10.92
N ALA A 426 7.20 -8.54 -10.50
CA ALA A 426 6.89 -8.77 -9.09
C ALA A 426 8.07 -9.32 -8.26
N PRO A 427 8.17 -8.97 -6.96
CA PRO A 427 9.11 -9.61 -6.05
C PRO A 427 8.96 -11.14 -5.98
N THR A 428 10.03 -11.85 -5.63
CA THR A 428 10.06 -13.33 -5.48
C THR A 428 9.42 -13.82 -4.18
N HIS A 429 8.18 -13.42 -3.95
CA HIS A 429 7.30 -13.95 -2.91
C HIS A 429 5.83 -13.86 -3.36
N PRO A 430 4.93 -14.71 -2.81
CA PRO A 430 3.51 -14.76 -3.18
C PRO A 430 2.79 -13.42 -3.13
N ALA A 431 1.68 -13.31 -3.87
CA ALA A 431 0.90 -12.09 -3.96
C ALA A 431 0.15 -11.77 -2.66
N TYR A 432 -0.61 -12.73 -2.12
CA TYR A 432 -1.60 -12.48 -1.08
C TYR A 432 -1.16 -12.88 0.34
N GLY A 433 -1.28 -12.03 1.36
CA GLY A 433 -1.62 -10.59 1.33
C GLY A 433 -0.44 -9.70 0.91
N ALA A 434 -0.58 -8.38 0.81
CA ALA A 434 0.47 -7.46 0.38
C ALA A 434 1.34 -6.93 1.54
N GLY A 435 2.67 -6.97 1.36
CA GLY A 435 3.64 -6.46 2.34
C GLY A 435 3.47 -4.96 2.60
N HIS A 436 3.52 -4.17 1.52
CA HIS A 436 3.24 -2.74 1.54
C HIS A 436 1.92 -2.40 2.24
N ALA A 437 0.81 -3.04 1.85
CA ALA A 437 -0.50 -2.76 2.43
C ALA A 437 -0.61 -3.13 3.92
N THR A 438 -0.03 -4.26 4.34
CA THR A 438 -0.07 -4.68 5.76
C THR A 438 0.75 -3.74 6.63
N ILE A 439 1.97 -3.42 6.22
CA ILE A 439 2.83 -2.48 6.97
C ILE A 439 2.17 -1.09 7.00
N ALA A 440 1.62 -0.65 5.86
CA ALA A 440 0.91 0.61 5.77
C ALA A 440 -0.31 0.67 6.69
N GLY A 441 -1.11 -0.40 6.76
CA GLY A 441 -2.27 -0.48 7.65
C GLY A 441 -1.89 -0.40 9.12
N ALA A 442 -0.80 -1.07 9.50
CA ALA A 442 -0.24 -1.00 10.84
C ALA A 442 0.24 0.43 11.18
N CYS A 443 1.07 1.03 10.33
CA CYS A 443 1.63 2.36 10.57
C CYS A 443 0.56 3.46 10.59
N ALA A 444 -0.42 3.41 9.68
CA ALA A 444 -1.55 4.34 9.70
C ALA A 444 -2.37 4.20 10.98
N THR A 445 -2.59 2.98 11.47
CA THR A 445 -3.29 2.71 12.73
C THR A 445 -2.55 3.32 13.93
N ILE A 446 -1.22 3.20 13.98
CA ILE A 446 -0.41 3.85 15.04
C ILE A 446 -0.52 5.37 14.96
N LEU A 447 -0.42 5.98 13.77
CA LEU A 447 -0.55 7.44 13.66
C LEU A 447 -1.94 7.94 14.05
N LYS A 448 -3.01 7.23 13.65
CA LYS A 448 -4.39 7.54 14.07
C LYS A 448 -4.58 7.42 15.59
N ALA A 449 -3.83 6.54 16.24
CA ALA A 449 -3.86 6.38 17.70
C ALA A 449 -3.16 7.53 18.45
N PHE A 450 -2.18 8.20 17.82
CA PHE A 450 -1.41 9.29 18.44
C PHE A 450 -2.00 10.68 18.17
N PHE A 451 -2.56 10.91 16.99
CA PHE A 451 -3.09 12.23 16.59
C PHE A 451 -4.63 12.27 16.63
N ASP A 452 -5.18 13.49 16.74
CA ASP A 452 -6.60 13.73 16.50
C ASP A 452 -6.88 13.62 15.00
N GLU A 453 -7.52 12.51 14.64
CA GLU A 453 -7.89 12.18 13.28
C GLU A 453 -8.80 13.22 12.61
N LYS A 454 -9.57 13.98 13.40
CA LYS A 454 -10.53 14.97 12.89
C LYS A 454 -9.88 16.29 12.51
N ALA A 455 -8.62 16.51 12.90
CA ALA A 455 -7.92 17.73 12.59
C ALA A 455 -7.87 17.95 11.05
N PRO A 456 -8.24 19.15 10.56
CA PRO A 456 -8.28 19.41 9.13
C PRO A 456 -6.87 19.50 8.53
N VAL A 457 -6.69 18.91 7.35
CA VAL A 457 -5.49 19.15 6.52
C VAL A 457 -5.86 20.21 5.48
N GLU A 458 -5.60 21.47 5.81
CA GLU A 458 -6.00 22.61 4.98
C GLU A 458 -5.06 22.80 3.77
N ASN A 459 -5.46 23.71 2.86
CA ASN A 459 -4.73 24.07 1.64
C ASN A 459 -4.20 22.84 0.88
N PRO A 460 -5.09 21.91 0.46
CA PRO A 460 -4.66 20.72 -0.26
C PRO A 460 -3.98 21.08 -1.58
N MET A 461 -3.02 20.26 -1.96
CA MET A 461 -2.19 20.42 -3.14
C MET A 461 -2.29 19.20 -4.05
N VAL A 462 -2.04 19.42 -5.34
CA VAL A 462 -1.88 18.40 -6.37
C VAL A 462 -0.62 18.70 -7.18
N ALA A 463 0.11 17.68 -7.64
CA ALA A 463 1.26 17.90 -8.51
C ALA A 463 0.82 18.47 -9.87
N SER A 464 1.63 19.36 -10.45
CA SER A 464 1.47 19.80 -11.83
C SER A 464 1.56 18.61 -12.80
N ALA A 465 1.06 18.77 -14.03
CA ALA A 465 1.09 17.70 -15.03
C ALA A 465 2.51 17.17 -15.33
N ASP A 466 3.53 18.02 -15.21
CA ASP A 466 4.94 17.65 -15.33
C ASP A 466 5.58 17.25 -13.98
N GLY A 467 4.87 17.38 -12.85
CA GLY A 467 5.32 17.00 -11.51
C GLY A 467 6.47 17.83 -10.97
N THR A 468 6.71 19.02 -11.51
CA THR A 468 7.82 19.89 -11.07
C THR A 468 7.43 20.88 -9.99
N ALA A 469 6.13 21.11 -9.79
CA ALA A 469 5.58 21.98 -8.77
C ALA A 469 4.30 21.39 -8.17
N LEU A 470 3.90 21.92 -7.01
CA LEU A 470 2.58 21.69 -6.44
C LEU A 470 1.65 22.86 -6.80
N MET A 471 0.40 22.53 -7.09
CA MET A 471 -0.68 23.46 -7.42
C MET A 471 -1.80 23.33 -6.37
N PRO A 472 -2.48 24.44 -6.01
CA PRO A 472 -3.64 24.36 -5.13
C PRO A 472 -4.71 23.44 -5.71
N TYR A 473 -5.22 22.52 -4.89
CA TYR A 473 -6.37 21.70 -5.22
C TYR A 473 -7.66 22.48 -4.94
N THR A 474 -8.50 22.65 -5.96
CA THR A 474 -9.72 23.47 -5.91
C THR A 474 -11.00 22.65 -6.04
N GLY A 475 -10.93 21.32 -5.82
CA GLY A 475 -12.10 20.46 -5.83
C GLY A 475 -13.12 20.82 -4.74
N ALA A 476 -14.39 20.44 -4.95
CA ALA A 476 -15.49 20.78 -4.05
C ALA A 476 -15.35 20.17 -2.63
N ASP A 477 -14.52 19.15 -2.49
CA ASP A 477 -14.20 18.44 -1.25
C ASP A 477 -12.85 18.88 -0.64
N ALA A 478 -12.24 19.97 -1.13
CA ALA A 478 -10.96 20.48 -0.63
C ALA A 478 -10.96 20.84 0.87
N SER A 479 -12.12 21.12 1.46
CA SER A 479 -12.30 21.41 2.89
C SER A 479 -12.60 20.17 3.75
N GLN A 480 -12.62 18.97 3.15
CA GLN A 480 -13.03 17.72 3.82
C GLN A 480 -11.85 16.82 4.19
N LEU A 481 -10.62 17.22 3.87
CA LEU A 481 -9.43 16.44 4.23
C LEU A 481 -9.17 16.53 5.72
N THR A 482 -8.93 15.39 6.33
CA THR A 482 -8.63 15.23 7.76
C THR A 482 -7.37 14.40 7.93
N VAL A 483 -6.72 14.49 9.09
CA VAL A 483 -5.54 13.65 9.40
C VAL A 483 -5.85 12.17 9.21
N GLY A 484 -6.96 11.68 9.78
CA GLY A 484 -7.36 10.28 9.65
C GLY A 484 -7.62 9.86 8.20
N GLY A 485 -8.30 10.72 7.44
CA GLY A 485 -8.57 10.47 6.02
C GLY A 485 -7.30 10.44 5.16
N GLU A 486 -6.37 11.37 5.39
CA GLU A 486 -5.09 11.42 4.65
C GLU A 486 -4.12 10.31 5.05
N LEU A 487 -4.18 9.80 6.29
CA LEU A 487 -3.43 8.62 6.73
C LEU A 487 -3.97 7.34 6.10
N ASN A 488 -5.30 7.18 6.04
CA ASN A 488 -5.90 6.07 5.29
C ASN A 488 -5.53 6.18 3.79
N LYS A 489 -5.63 7.38 3.20
CA LYS A 489 -5.24 7.62 1.80
C LYS A 489 -3.77 7.35 1.55
N LEU A 490 -2.87 7.71 2.47
CA LEU A 490 -1.45 7.36 2.38
C LEU A 490 -1.28 5.85 2.30
N ALA A 491 -1.95 5.11 3.18
CA ALA A 491 -1.88 3.66 3.22
C ALA A 491 -2.45 3.02 1.94
N GLY A 492 -3.58 3.52 1.44
CA GLY A 492 -4.16 3.13 0.16
C GLY A 492 -3.28 3.46 -1.04
N ASN A 493 -2.65 4.65 -1.07
CA ASN A 493 -1.73 5.03 -2.14
C ASN A 493 -0.56 4.07 -2.23
N LEU A 494 0.14 3.78 -1.12
CA LEU A 494 1.29 2.87 -1.16
C LEU A 494 0.89 1.46 -1.60
N ALA A 495 -0.28 0.99 -1.18
CA ALA A 495 -0.78 -0.32 -1.60
C ALA A 495 -1.16 -0.35 -3.09
N LEU A 496 -1.96 0.61 -3.55
CA LEU A 496 -2.51 0.64 -4.91
C LEU A 496 -1.50 1.08 -5.96
N PHE A 497 -0.44 1.79 -5.58
CA PHE A 497 0.70 1.99 -6.46
C PHE A 497 1.42 0.67 -6.80
N ARG A 498 1.35 -0.36 -5.93
CA ARG A 498 1.81 -1.71 -6.29
C ARG A 498 0.86 -2.39 -7.29
N ASN A 499 -0.43 -2.09 -7.25
CA ASN A 499 -1.39 -2.55 -8.27
C ASN A 499 -1.08 -1.88 -9.61
N ALA A 500 -0.84 -0.58 -9.61
CA ALA A 500 -0.44 0.16 -10.82
C ALA A 500 0.90 -0.34 -11.41
N ALA A 501 1.79 -0.83 -10.56
CA ALA A 501 3.01 -1.50 -11.00
C ALA A 501 2.79 -2.85 -11.68
N GLY A 502 1.61 -3.46 -11.50
CA GLY A 502 1.24 -4.77 -12.03
C GLY A 502 1.61 -5.94 -11.12
N VAL A 503 1.91 -5.69 -9.83
CA VAL A 503 2.46 -6.73 -8.93
C VAL A 503 1.50 -7.19 -7.84
N HIS A 504 0.40 -6.49 -7.58
CA HIS A 504 -0.61 -6.86 -6.58
C HIS A 504 -2.03 -6.74 -7.12
N TRP A 505 -2.94 -7.51 -6.50
CA TRP A 505 -4.37 -7.52 -6.81
C TRP A 505 -5.15 -6.52 -5.95
N ARG A 506 -6.38 -6.18 -6.34
CA ARG A 506 -7.28 -5.32 -5.54
C ARG A 506 -7.56 -5.94 -4.16
N SER A 507 -7.85 -7.23 -4.11
CA SER A 507 -8.02 -8.01 -2.88
C SER A 507 -6.78 -8.05 -2.00
N ASP A 508 -5.57 -7.97 -2.58
CA ASP A 508 -4.35 -7.90 -1.78
C ASP A 508 -4.30 -6.58 -0.98
N TYR A 509 -4.81 -5.47 -1.52
CA TYR A 509 -4.93 -4.19 -0.80
C TYR A 509 -6.04 -4.22 0.26
N THR A 510 -7.25 -4.62 -0.13
CA THR A 510 -8.43 -4.55 0.74
C THR A 510 -8.25 -5.41 1.98
N GLU A 511 -7.73 -6.62 1.84
CA GLU A 511 -7.62 -7.55 2.97
C GLU A 511 -6.39 -7.28 3.86
N SER A 512 -5.33 -6.72 3.30
CA SER A 512 -4.05 -6.56 4.03
C SER A 512 -4.00 -5.33 4.93
N LEU A 513 -4.68 -4.24 4.58
CA LEU A 513 -4.75 -3.07 5.46
C LEU A 513 -5.36 -3.41 6.84
N PRO A 514 -6.53 -4.09 6.90
CA PRO A 514 -7.08 -4.60 8.16
C PRO A 514 -6.19 -5.62 8.88
N LEU A 515 -5.37 -6.41 8.17
CA LEU A 515 -4.40 -7.29 8.83
C LEU A 515 -3.36 -6.48 9.60
N GLY A 516 -2.83 -5.41 8.98
CA GLY A 516 -1.91 -4.47 9.64
C GLY A 516 -2.54 -3.78 10.84
N GLU A 517 -3.80 -3.34 10.70
CA GLU A 517 -4.58 -2.76 11.80
C GLU A 517 -4.72 -3.71 12.98
N LYS A 518 -5.01 -5.00 12.76
CA LYS A 518 -5.07 -6.01 13.83
C LYS A 518 -3.75 -6.16 14.58
N VAL A 519 -2.62 -6.12 13.87
CA VAL A 519 -1.28 -6.16 14.50
C VAL A 519 -1.07 -4.93 15.37
N ALA A 520 -1.34 -3.73 14.84
CA ALA A 520 -1.18 -2.47 15.56
C ALA A 520 -2.08 -2.40 16.81
N ILE A 521 -3.34 -2.78 16.70
CA ILE A 521 -4.26 -2.83 17.84
C ILE A 521 -3.76 -3.82 18.90
N GLY A 522 -3.29 -5.01 18.48
CA GLY A 522 -2.74 -5.99 19.43
C GLY A 522 -1.49 -5.50 20.17
N LEU A 523 -0.59 -4.79 19.47
CA LEU A 523 0.57 -4.13 20.05
C LEU A 523 0.16 -3.07 21.08
N LEU A 524 -0.74 -2.16 20.71
CA LEU A 524 -1.22 -1.09 21.60
C LEU A 524 -1.94 -1.64 22.83
N ARG A 525 -2.68 -2.75 22.72
CA ARG A 525 -3.29 -3.43 23.87
C ARG A 525 -2.23 -3.89 24.86
N GLU A 526 -1.18 -4.56 24.41
CA GLU A 526 -0.09 -5.01 25.29
C GLU A 526 0.64 -3.82 25.92
N MET A 527 1.02 -2.83 25.12
CA MET A 527 1.70 -1.62 25.58
C MET A 527 0.88 -0.83 26.61
N SER A 528 -0.44 -0.74 26.45
CA SER A 528 -1.32 0.01 27.36
C SER A 528 -1.28 -0.47 28.82
N ARG A 529 -0.76 -1.68 29.09
CA ARG A 529 -0.56 -2.21 30.45
C ARG A 529 0.80 -1.84 31.05
N THR A 530 1.68 -1.20 30.28
CA THR A 530 3.08 -0.99 30.68
C THR A 530 3.38 0.44 31.10
N PHE A 531 2.45 1.37 30.87
CA PHE A 531 2.58 2.77 31.20
C PHE A 531 2.25 3.04 32.68
N ASN A 532 2.85 4.10 33.22
CA ASN A 532 2.61 4.57 34.60
C ASN A 532 1.53 5.64 34.64
N GLU A 533 1.32 6.34 33.52
CA GLU A 533 0.35 7.41 33.36
C GLU A 533 -1.08 6.88 33.57
N ASP A 534 -1.72 7.32 34.65
CA ASP A 534 -3.12 6.99 34.95
C ASP A 534 -4.06 7.53 33.88
N ASP A 535 -5.15 6.80 33.61
CA ASP A 535 -6.21 7.16 32.66
C ASP A 535 -5.76 7.39 31.20
N ALA A 536 -4.50 7.11 30.85
CA ALA A 536 -4.01 7.21 29.48
C ALA A 536 -4.62 6.12 28.58
N PHE A 537 -5.01 6.49 27.36
CA PHE A 537 -5.58 5.57 26.39
C PHE A 537 -5.19 5.95 24.95
N PHE A 538 -5.35 4.99 24.04
CA PHE A 538 -5.33 5.28 22.60
C PHE A 538 -6.76 5.25 22.07
N GLN A 539 -7.10 6.15 21.15
CA GLN A 539 -8.37 6.08 20.43
C GLN A 539 -8.10 6.17 18.93
N LEU A 540 -8.77 5.36 18.12
CA LEU A 540 -8.59 5.39 16.67
C LEU A 540 -9.85 4.95 15.95
N THR A 541 -10.04 5.45 14.74
CA THR A 541 -11.07 5.00 13.79
C THR A 541 -10.48 3.94 12.88
N LYS A 542 -11.05 2.74 12.97
CA LYS A 542 -10.65 1.58 12.18
C LYS A 542 -10.95 1.80 10.71
N PHE A 543 -10.32 1.00 9.84
CA PHE A 543 -10.58 1.01 8.40
C PHE A 543 -12.05 0.70 8.06
N ASP A 544 -12.75 -0.08 8.89
CA ASP A 544 -14.20 -0.32 8.75
C ASP A 544 -15.09 0.86 9.19
N GLY A 545 -14.49 1.97 9.63
CA GLY A 545 -15.18 3.18 10.07
C GLY A 545 -15.60 3.19 11.54
N THR A 546 -15.37 2.10 12.29
CA THR A 546 -15.71 2.05 13.73
C THR A 546 -14.60 2.67 14.58
N THR A 547 -14.95 3.49 15.56
CA THR A 547 -13.99 4.07 16.51
C THR A 547 -13.84 3.17 17.73
N VAL A 548 -12.60 2.93 18.15
CA VAL A 548 -12.26 2.13 19.33
C VAL A 548 -11.34 2.88 20.27
N ARG A 549 -11.43 2.56 21.56
CA ARG A 549 -10.54 3.00 22.62
C ARG A 549 -9.76 1.80 23.16
N ILE A 550 -8.46 1.99 23.43
CA ILE A 550 -7.54 0.95 23.91
C ILE A 550 -6.88 1.43 25.21
N PHE A 551 -7.07 0.67 26.30
CA PHE A 551 -6.53 0.95 27.63
C PHE A 551 -6.48 -0.33 28.46
N ASP A 552 -5.49 -0.49 29.35
CA ASP A 552 -5.26 -1.68 30.20
C ASP A 552 -5.55 -3.03 29.51
N GLY A 553 -5.04 -3.22 28.28
CA GLY A 553 -5.21 -4.45 27.51
C GLY A 553 -6.59 -4.65 26.87
N CYS A 554 -7.54 -3.76 27.11
CA CYS A 554 -8.91 -3.78 26.61
C CYS A 554 -9.05 -2.99 25.30
N VAL A 555 -10.08 -3.34 24.52
CA VAL A 555 -10.51 -2.58 23.34
C VAL A 555 -12.01 -2.39 23.46
N GLU A 556 -12.46 -1.15 23.48
CA GLU A 556 -13.86 -0.80 23.66
C GLU A 556 -14.36 0.04 22.48
N PRO A 557 -15.55 -0.22 21.93
CA PRO A 557 -16.14 0.65 20.92
C PRO A 557 -16.51 2.01 21.53
N VAL A 558 -16.22 3.10 20.80
CA VAL A 558 -16.67 4.44 21.17
C VAL A 558 -17.99 4.70 20.45
N PRO A 559 -19.11 4.94 21.18
CA PRO A 559 -20.39 5.23 20.55
C PRO A 559 -20.30 6.45 19.63
N VAL A 560 -20.99 6.40 18.49
CA VAL A 560 -21.14 7.57 17.62
C VAL A 560 -21.99 8.59 18.39
N SER A 561 -21.37 9.70 18.78
CA SER A 561 -21.99 10.81 19.50
C SER A 561 -22.87 11.66 18.59
#